data_AF-A0A358SPY1-F1
#
_entry.id   AF-A0A358SPY1-F1
#
_cell.length_a   1.000
_cell.length_b   1.000
_cell.length_c   1.000
_cell.angle_alpha   90.00
_cell.angle_beta   90.00
_cell.angle_gamma   90.00
#
_symmetry.space_group_name_H-M   'P 1'
#
loop_
_entity.id
_entity.type
_entity.pdbx_description
1 polymer ?
#
loop_
_entity_poly.entity_id
_entity_poly.type
_entity_poly.pdbx_seq_one_letter_code
_entity_poly.pdbx_strand_id
1 'polypeptide(L)' 'MTYGTPRLLEEVSYVAYHFHWPLGEILDLEHPLRRAFVGQITQISRRLADDTGQAPGEWAGA' A
#
# COMPACT_ATOMS: atom_id res chain seq x y z
N MET A 1 -15.09 -8.51 14.27
CA MET A 1 -15.19 -7.71 13.04
C MET A 1 -14.42 -8.44 11.96
N THR A 2 -15.11 -9.04 11.00
CA THR A 2 -14.49 -9.73 9.87
C THR A 2 -13.82 -8.69 8.98
N TYR A 3 -12.51 -8.83 8.80
CA TYR A 3 -11.80 -8.00 7.84
C TYR A 3 -12.33 -8.31 6.45
N GLY A 4 -12.83 -7.30 5.74
CA GLY A 4 -13.34 -7.50 4.40
C GLY A 4 -12.22 -7.91 3.46
N THR A 5 -12.41 -9.03 2.74
CA THR A 5 -11.56 -9.49 1.64
C THR A 5 -11.10 -8.35 0.70
N PRO A 6 -11.95 -7.38 0.30
CA PRO A 6 -11.49 -6.28 -0.57
C PRO A 6 -10.43 -5.39 0.09
N ARG A 7 -10.54 -5.11 1.40
CA ARG A 7 -9.55 -4.30 2.13
C ARG A 7 -8.21 -5.01 2.21
N LEU A 8 -8.22 -6.34 2.38
CA LEU A 8 -7.01 -7.14 2.41
C LEU A 8 -6.30 -7.14 1.05
N LEU A 9 -7.07 -7.28 -0.04
CA LEU A 9 -6.53 -7.26 -1.41
C LEU A 9 -5.87 -5.93 -1.75
N GLU A 10 -6.47 -4.81 -1.35
CA GLU A 10 -5.94 -3.47 -1.57
C GLU A 10 -4.58 -3.28 -0.87
N GLU A 11 -4.47 -3.68 0.40
CA GLU A 11 -3.23 -3.59 1.17
C GLU A 11 -2.10 -4.44 0.58
N VAL A 12 -2.42 -5.66 0.20
CA VAL A 12 -1.46 -6.61 -0.35
C VAL A 12 -0.95 -6.15 -1.71
N SER A 13 -1.85 -5.64 -2.57
CA SER A 13 -1.50 -5.12 -3.89
C SER A 13 -0.62 -3.87 -3.78
N TYR A 14 -0.90 -3.00 -2.81
CA TYR A 14 -0.11 -1.80 -2.57
C TYR A 14 1.32 -2.12 -2.10
N VAL A 15 1.47 -3.07 -1.16
CA VAL A 15 2.79 -3.53 -0.71
C VAL A 15 3.56 -4.21 -1.85
N ALA A 16 2.90 -5.08 -2.62
CA ALA A 16 3.51 -5.75 -3.76
C ALA A 16 3.99 -4.77 -4.84
N TYR A 17 3.22 -3.70 -5.10
CA TYR A 17 3.59 -2.66 -6.07
C TYR A 17 4.86 -1.90 -5.65
N HIS A 18 5.00 -1.58 -4.36
CA HIS A 18 6.11 -0.75 -3.88
C HIS A 18 7.38 -1.53 -3.52
N PHE A 19 7.25 -2.76 -3.02
CA PHE A 19 8.39 -3.56 -2.55
C PHE A 19 8.69 -4.79 -3.42
N HIS A 20 7.85 -5.08 -4.41
CA HIS A 20 7.96 -6.27 -5.27
C HIS A 20 8.04 -7.60 -4.49
N TRP A 21 7.53 -7.61 -3.25
CA TRP A 21 7.51 -8.81 -2.44
C TRP A 21 6.55 -9.86 -3.01
N PRO A 22 6.89 -11.15 -2.90
CA PRO A 22 6.02 -12.22 -3.34
C PRO A 22 4.74 -12.24 -2.49
N LEU A 23 3.60 -12.51 -3.13
CA LEU A 23 2.28 -12.51 -2.50
C LEU A 23 2.21 -13.32 -1.21
N GLY A 24 2.88 -14.48 -1.19
CA GLY A 24 2.94 -15.36 -0.02
C GLY A 24 3.54 -14.68 1.22
N GLU A 25 4.63 -13.93 1.06
CA GLU A 25 5.27 -13.24 2.19
C GLU A 25 4.42 -12.09 2.72
N ILE A 26 3.70 -11.38 1.86
CA ILE A 26 2.81 -10.28 2.28
C ILE A 26 1.57 -10.81 3.01
N LEU A 27 1.06 -11.97 2.61
CA LEU A 27 -0.06 -12.63 3.28
C LEU A 27 0.34 -13.18 4.65
N ASP A 28 1.59 -13.63 4.79
CA ASP A 28 2.15 -14.16 6.04
C ASP A 28 2.40 -13.06 7.10
N LEU A 29 2.52 -11.79 6.69
CA LEU A 29 2.60 -10.67 7.62
C LEU A 29 1.37 -10.61 8.55
N GLU A 30 1.66 -10.44 9.83
CA GLU A 30 0.63 -10.14 10.82
C GLU A 30 -0.20 -8.94 10.38
N HIS A 31 -1.52 -9.06 10.55
CA HIS A 31 -2.49 -8.05 10.16
C HIS A 31 -2.17 -6.62 10.63
N PRO A 32 -1.79 -6.37 11.90
CA PRO A 32 -1.38 -5.03 12.35
C PRO A 32 -0.10 -4.52 11.66
N LEU A 33 0.86 -5.40 11.38
CA LEU A 33 2.12 -5.05 10.74
C LEU A 33 1.90 -4.63 9.28
N ARG A 34 1.09 -5.39 8.53
CA ARG A 34 0.70 -5.03 7.16
C ARG A 34 0.03 -3.65 7.08
N ARG A 35 -0.86 -3.34 8.02
CA ARG A 35 -1.47 -2.00 8.09
C ARG A 35 -0.47 -0.88 8.39
N ALA A 36 0.52 -1.14 9.24
CA ALA A 36 1.58 -0.17 9.51
C ALA A 36 2.41 0.11 8.25
N PHE A 37 2.79 -0.93 7.50
CA PHE A 37 3.50 -0.77 6.23
C PHE A 37 2.70 0.06 5.22
N VAL A 38 1.43 -0.28 4.98
CA VAL A 38 0.56 0.48 4.05
C VAL A 38 0.45 1.95 4.45
N GLY A 39 0.30 2.24 5.75
CA GLY A 39 0.27 3.61 6.27
C GLY A 39 1.58 4.37 6.01
N GLN A 40 2.73 3.74 6.28
CA GLN A 40 4.04 4.35 6.06
C GLN A 40 4.33 4.62 4.59
N ILE A 41 4.03 3.66 3.71
CA ILE A 41 4.19 3.81 2.25
C ILE A 41 3.33 4.97 1.74
N THR A 42 2.09 5.09 2.24
CA THR A 42 1.19 6.20 1.89
C THR A 42 1.77 7.55 2.31
N GLN A 43 2.32 7.63 3.52
CA GLN A 43 2.93 8.86 4.04
C GLN A 43 4.18 9.26 3.25
N ILE A 44 5.04 8.29 2.93
CA ILE A 44 6.25 8.51 2.10
C ILE A 44 5.84 8.96 0.70
N SER A 45 4.87 8.30 0.08
CA SER A 45 4.39 8.62 -1.26
C SER A 45 3.81 10.03 -1.34
N ARG A 46 3.05 10.46 -0.33
CA ARG A 46 2.55 11.84 -0.25
C ARG A 46 3.69 12.85 -0.16
N ARG A 47 4.66 12.63 0.72
CA ARG A 47 5.82 13.52 0.85
C ARG A 47 6.61 13.62 -0.45
N LEU A 48 6.84 12.48 -1.12
CA LEU A 48 7.52 12.46 -2.41
C LEU A 48 6.74 13.22 -3.49
N ALA A 49 5.41 13.09 -3.53
CA ALA A 49 4.56 13.82 -4.45
C ALA A 49 4.62 15.34 -4.19
N ASP A 50 4.55 15.75 -2.93
CA ASP A 50 4.69 17.15 -2.51
C ASP A 50 6.07 17.71 -2.90
N ASP A 51 7.15 16.95 -2.68
CA ASP A 51 8.53 17.34 -2.99
C ASP A 51 8.80 17.40 -4.51
N THR A 52 8.20 16.50 -5.29
CA THR A 52 8.37 16.43 -6.75
C THR A 52 7.48 17.44 -7.48
N GLY A 53 6.53 18.08 -6.78
CA GLY A 53 5.49 18.91 -7.40
C GLY A 53 4.52 18.10 -8.27
N GLN A 54 4.48 16.77 -8.10
CA GLN A 54 3.62 15.87 -8.87
C GLN A 54 2.25 15.81 -8.18
N ALA A 55 1.18 16.19 -8.88
CA ALA A 55 -0.17 16.10 -8.34
C ALA A 55 -0.52 14.63 -7.99
N PRO A 56 -1.00 14.32 -6.77
CA PRO A 56 -1.39 12.97 -6.40
C PRO A 56 -2.68 12.58 -7.12
N GLY A 57 -2.57 11.87 -8.25
CA GLY A 57 -3.76 11.34 -8.94
C GLY A 57 -3.61 10.89 -10.39
N GLU A 58 -2.50 11.20 -11.08
CA GLU A 58 -2.41 10.93 -12.53
C GLU A 58 -2.33 9.45 -12.92
N TRP A 59 -1.97 8.55 -11.99
CA TRP A 59 -1.80 7.11 -12.27
C TRP A 59 -2.92 6.22 -11.71
N ALA A 60 -3.91 6.79 -11.02
CA ALA A 60 -5.05 6.05 -10.44
C ALA A 60 -6.31 6.11 -11.33
N GLY A 61 -6.17 6.48 -12.60
CA GLY A 61 -7.24 6.55 -13.59
C GLY A 61 -6.83 5.90 -14.90
N ALA A 62 -6.91 4.57 -14.96
CA ALA A 62 -7.03 3.77 -16.17
C ALA A 62 -7.69 2.43 -15.83
#